data_AF-A0AAW9BGB2-F1
#
_entry.id   AF-A0AAW9BGB2-F1
#
_cell.length_a   1.000
_cell.length_b   1.000
_cell.length_c   1.000
_cell.angle_alpha   90.00
_cell.angle_beta   90.00
_cell.angle_gamma   90.00
#
_symmetry.space_group_name_H-M   'P 1'
#
loop_
_entity.id
_entity.type
_entity.pdbx_description
1 polymer ?
#
loop_
_entity_poly.entity_id
_entity_poly.type
_entity_poly.pdbx_seq_one_letter_code
_entity_poly.pdbx_strand_id
1 'polypeptide(L)'
;MDIETQVLVELIKAGGHILTATIPSLTTFVVGKKIIKNAKLKENYLIALNDIRYLLGVEALHCREHTERDGKPLKQTIRNAVTAERNLEWSGKNTQSQVIRRIEKLK
;
A
#
# COMPACT_ATOMS: atom_id res chain seq x y z
N MET A 1 53.27 20.84 25.81
CA MET A 1 52.36 19.69 26.05
C MET A 1 50.90 20.12 26.02
N ASP A 2 50.53 21.31 26.55
CA ASP A 2 49.13 21.78 26.59
C ASP A 2 48.47 22.06 25.22
N ILE A 3 49.23 22.56 24.24
CA ILE A 3 48.67 22.94 22.93
C ILE A 3 48.20 21.71 22.15
N GLU A 4 48.97 20.62 22.16
CA GLU A 4 48.57 19.36 21.50
C GLU A 4 47.32 18.75 22.16
N THR A 5 47.22 18.84 23.48
CA THR A 5 46.05 18.33 24.20
C THR A 5 44.80 19.16 23.92
N GLN A 6 44.93 20.49 23.80
CA GLN A 6 43.83 21.38 23.43
C GLN A 6 43.32 21.09 22.00
N VAL A 7 44.23 20.95 21.03
CA VAL A 7 43.87 20.64 19.63
C VAL A 7 43.16 19.29 19.54
N LEU A 8 43.63 18.28 20.29
CA LEU A 8 43.00 16.96 20.33
C LEU A 8 41.56 17.03 20.89
N VAL A 9 41.35 17.81 21.96
CA VAL A 9 40.03 17.99 22.58
C VAL A 9 39.06 18.72 21.65
N GLU A 10 39.51 19.74 20.93
CA GLU A 10 38.69 20.44 19.94
C GLU A 10 38.29 19.54 18.76
N LEU A 11 39.20 18.70 18.29
CA LEU A 11 38.91 17.74 17.22
C LEU A 11 37.86 16.70 17.65
N ILE A 12 37.97 16.18 18.89
CA ILE A 12 36.98 15.25 19.45
C ILE A 12 35.62 15.93 19.61
N LYS A 13 35.58 17.19 20.07
CA LYS A 13 34.34 17.97 20.19
C LYS A 13 33.70 18.22 18.83
N ALA A 14 34.48 18.64 17.84
CA ALA A 14 34.00 18.87 16.48
C ALA A 14 33.43 17.57 15.87
N GLY A 15 34.14 16.45 16.02
CA GLY A 15 33.66 15.14 15.59
C GLY A 15 32.37 14.72 16.30
N GLY A 16 32.27 14.97 17.61
CA GLY A 16 31.07 14.71 18.41
C GLY A 16 29.85 15.53 17.95
N HIS A 17 30.04 16.80 17.61
CA HIS A 17 28.98 17.66 17.07
C HIS A 17 28.48 17.18 15.71
N ILE A 18 29.38 16.78 14.81
CA ILE A 18 29.03 16.26 13.49
C ILE A 18 28.20 14.98 13.61
N LEU A 19 28.63 14.03 14.46
CA LEU A 19 27.91 12.79 14.70
C LEU A 19 26.53 13.04 15.31
N THR A 20 26.45 13.97 16.26
CA THR A 20 25.19 14.32 16.94
C THR A 20 24.18 14.96 15.98
N ALA A 21 24.62 15.71 14.97
CA ALA A 21 23.74 16.25 13.93
C ALA A 21 23.37 15.20 12.85
N THR A 22 24.29 14.29 12.54
CA THR A 22 24.12 13.32 11.45
C THR A 22 23.12 12.21 11.80
N ILE A 23 23.16 11.69 13.03
CA ILE A 23 22.30 10.57 13.45
C ILE A 23 20.80 10.92 13.39
N PRO A 24 20.32 12.04 13.98
CA PRO A 24 18.93 12.45 13.87
C PRO A 24 18.50 12.73 12.42
N SER A 25 19.38 13.32 11.62
CA SER A 25 19.10 13.63 10.22
C SER A 25 18.89 12.36 9.39
N LEU A 26 19.79 11.38 9.54
CA LEU A 26 19.70 10.11 8.82
C LEU A 26 18.48 9.29 9.27
N THR A 27 18.24 9.21 10.57
CA THR A 27 17.06 8.51 11.11
C THR A 27 15.76 9.13 10.63
N THR A 28 15.65 10.46 10.68
CA THR A 28 14.48 11.19 10.16
C THR A 28 14.28 10.96 8.66
N PHE A 29 15.37 10.94 7.87
CA PHE A 29 15.29 10.66 6.45
C PHE A 29 14.77 9.25 6.15
N VAL A 30 15.30 8.22 6.82
CA VAL A 30 14.89 6.82 6.61
C VAL A 30 13.44 6.60 7.05
N VAL A 31 13.07 7.11 8.23
CA VAL A 31 11.71 7.02 8.76
C VAL A 31 10.74 7.81 7.89
N GLY A 32 11.08 9.03 7.52
CA GLY A 32 10.27 9.88 6.65
C GLY A 32 10.00 9.23 5.30
N LYS A 33 11.03 8.66 4.66
CA LYS A 33 10.87 7.91 3.40
C LYS A 33 9.94 6.70 3.56
N LYS A 34 10.03 5.98 4.68
CA LYS A 34 9.13 4.85 4.98
C LYS A 34 7.69 5.30 5.17
N ILE A 35 7.45 6.38 5.91
CA ILE A 35 6.11 6.96 6.12
C ILE A 35 5.49 7.39 4.78
N ILE A 36 6.24 8.13 3.95
CA ILE A 36 5.77 8.56 2.63
C ILE A 36 5.44 7.36 1.74
N LYS A 37 6.31 6.34 1.73
CA LYS A 37 6.07 5.11 0.97
C LYS A 37 4.81 4.37 1.45
N ASN A 38 4.61 4.28 2.76
CA ASN A 38 3.41 3.67 3.35
C ASN A 38 2.15 4.46 3.01
N ALA A 39 2.19 5.79 3.08
CA ALA A 39 1.08 6.66 2.72
C ALA A 39 0.68 6.48 1.25
N LYS A 40 1.66 6.49 0.33
CA LYS A 40 1.41 6.24 -1.10
C LYS A 40 0.87 4.83 -1.36
N LEU A 41 1.39 3.82 -0.66
CA LEU A 41 0.88 2.46 -0.79
C LEU A 41 -0.55 2.32 -0.27
N LYS A 42 -0.89 3.00 0.83
CA LYS A 42 -2.24 3.06 1.39
C LYS A 42 -3.21 3.70 0.40
N GLU A 43 -2.82 4.81 -0.21
CA GLU A 43 -3.60 5.47 -1.27
C GLU A 43 -3.87 4.52 -2.45
N ASN A 44 -2.84 3.86 -2.97
CA ASN A 44 -2.99 2.87 -4.05
C ASN A 44 -3.95 1.74 -3.68
N TYR A 45 -3.91 1.24 -2.44
CA TYR A 45 -4.86 0.22 -1.99
C TYR A 45 -6.29 0.75 -1.87
N LEU A 46 -6.49 2.01 -1.48
CA LEU A 46 -7.81 2.62 -1.44
C LEU A 46 -8.40 2.76 -2.85
N ILE A 47 -7.58 3.16 -3.82
CA ILE A 47 -7.98 3.21 -5.24
C ILE A 47 -8.38 1.82 -5.72
N ALA A 48 -7.50 0.82 -5.55
CA ALA A 48 -7.80 -0.55 -5.95
C ALA A 48 -9.04 -1.14 -5.25
N LEU A 49 -9.26 -0.81 -3.97
CA LEU A 49 -10.47 -1.20 -3.24
C LEU A 49 -11.74 -0.61 -3.86
N ASN A 50 -11.67 0.66 -4.29
CA ASN A 50 -12.78 1.32 -4.95
C ASN A 50 -13.07 0.69 -6.31
N ASP A 51 -12.05 0.38 -7.10
CA ASP A 51 -12.22 -0.29 -8.40
C ASP A 51 -12.86 -1.68 -8.23
N ILE A 52 -12.41 -2.46 -7.24
CA ILE A 52 -13.01 -3.76 -6.91
C ILE A 52 -14.49 -3.60 -6.51
N ARG A 53 -14.81 -2.58 -5.70
CA ARG A 53 -16.20 -2.27 -5.32
C ARG A 53 -17.04 -1.91 -6.53
N TYR A 54 -16.51 -1.08 -7.41
CA TYR A 54 -17.18 -0.67 -8.64
C TYR A 54 -17.48 -1.89 -9.52
N LEU A 55 -16.49 -2.74 -9.81
CA LEU A 55 -16.68 -3.94 -10.65
C LEU A 55 -17.66 -4.94 -10.03
N LEU A 56 -17.63 -5.14 -8.72
CA LEU A 56 -18.62 -5.96 -8.01
C LEU A 56 -20.02 -5.34 -8.06
N GLY A 57 -20.13 -4.01 -8.02
CA GLY A 57 -21.40 -3.29 -8.19
C GLY A 57 -21.96 -3.45 -9.60
N VAL A 58 -21.12 -3.32 -10.63
CA VAL A 58 -21.48 -3.58 -12.03
C VAL A 58 -22.00 -5.00 -12.20
N GLU A 59 -21.28 -5.99 -11.67
CA GLU A 59 -21.73 -7.38 -11.70
C GLU A 59 -23.10 -7.56 -11.00
N ALA A 60 -23.28 -6.95 -9.83
CA ALA A 60 -24.54 -7.03 -9.08
C ALA A 60 -25.72 -6.43 -9.86
N LEU A 61 -25.52 -5.28 -10.49
CA LEU A 61 -26.53 -4.64 -11.33
C LEU A 61 -26.85 -5.49 -12.57
N HIS A 62 -25.84 -6.01 -13.28
CA HIS A 62 -26.09 -6.94 -14.39
C HIS A 62 -26.85 -8.18 -13.97
N CYS A 63 -26.54 -8.75 -12.80
CA CYS A 63 -27.27 -9.90 -12.27
C CYS A 63 -28.72 -9.55 -11.96
N ARG A 64 -28.99 -8.35 -11.44
CA ARG A 64 -30.36 -7.85 -11.22
C ARG A 64 -31.12 -7.74 -12.54
N GLU A 65 -30.56 -7.07 -13.53
CA GLU A 65 -31.19 -6.91 -14.86
C GLU A 65 -31.48 -8.26 -15.52
N HIS A 66 -30.58 -9.24 -15.43
CA HIS A 66 -30.82 -10.59 -15.92
C HIS A 66 -31.91 -11.33 -15.13
N THR A 67 -31.98 -11.11 -13.83
CA THR A 67 -33.04 -11.70 -13.01
C THR A 67 -34.39 -11.10 -13.38
N GLU A 68 -34.45 -9.79 -13.61
CA GLU A 68 -35.68 -9.08 -14.00
C GLU A 68 -36.14 -9.48 -15.41
N ARG A 69 -35.22 -9.66 -16.37
CA ARG A 69 -35.54 -10.02 -17.76
C ARG A 69 -35.78 -11.52 -17.97
N ASP A 70 -34.91 -12.35 -17.42
CA ASP A 70 -34.79 -13.77 -17.76
C ASP A 70 -35.15 -14.69 -16.56
N GLY A 71 -35.54 -14.11 -15.42
CA GLY A 71 -35.96 -14.82 -14.20
C GLY A 71 -34.84 -15.49 -13.41
N LYS A 72 -33.57 -15.36 -13.83
CA LYS A 72 -32.42 -16.05 -13.22
C LYS A 72 -31.15 -15.18 -13.23
N PRO A 73 -30.37 -15.14 -12.14
CA PRO A 73 -29.07 -14.48 -12.13
C PRO A 73 -28.03 -15.35 -12.85
N LEU A 74 -27.30 -14.77 -13.81
CA LEU A 74 -26.26 -15.47 -14.60
C LEU A 74 -24.83 -15.31 -14.05
N LYS A 75 -24.68 -14.93 -12.78
CA LYS A 75 -23.39 -14.58 -12.16
C LYS A 75 -22.30 -15.61 -12.40
N GLN A 76 -22.52 -16.86 -11.99
CA GLN A 76 -21.51 -17.91 -12.08
C GLN A 76 -21.21 -18.29 -13.53
N THR A 77 -22.25 -18.28 -14.38
CA THR A 77 -22.11 -18.54 -15.82
C THR A 77 -21.18 -17.52 -16.46
N ILE A 78 -21.39 -16.22 -16.20
CA ILE A 78 -20.55 -15.15 -16.73
C ILE A 78 -19.13 -15.23 -16.17
N ARG A 79 -18.96 -15.50 -14.87
CA ARG A 79 -17.61 -15.71 -14.29
C ARG A 79 -16.87 -16.86 -14.96
N ASN A 80 -17.53 -17.99 -15.19
CA ASN A 80 -16.94 -19.14 -15.88
C ASN A 80 -16.61 -18.80 -17.33
N ALA A 81 -17.46 -18.04 -18.02
CA ALA A 81 -17.21 -17.55 -19.37
C ALA A 81 -15.99 -16.62 -19.42
N VAL A 82 -15.80 -15.72 -18.44
CA VAL A 82 -14.59 -14.89 -18.35
C VAL A 82 -13.34 -15.76 -18.23
N THR A 83 -13.37 -16.81 -17.40
CA THR A 83 -12.26 -17.75 -17.31
C THR A 83 -12.00 -18.46 -18.64
N ALA A 84 -13.05 -18.98 -19.29
CA ALA A 84 -12.92 -19.77 -20.51
C ALA A 84 -12.56 -18.94 -21.76
N GLU A 85 -13.20 -17.78 -21.93
CA GLU A 85 -13.08 -16.95 -23.14
C GLU A 85 -11.95 -15.93 -23.06
N ARG A 86 -11.65 -15.42 -21.85
CA ARG A 86 -10.63 -14.38 -21.65
C ARG A 86 -9.37 -14.91 -20.99
N ASN A 87 -9.37 -16.16 -20.53
CA ASN A 87 -8.26 -16.77 -19.80
C ASN A 87 -7.84 -15.93 -18.58
N LEU A 88 -8.82 -15.28 -17.92
CA LEU A 88 -8.62 -14.47 -16.73
C LEU A 88 -9.18 -15.19 -15.52
N GLU A 89 -8.32 -15.46 -14.52
CA GLU A 89 -8.72 -16.12 -13.29
C GLU A 89 -8.83 -15.16 -12.11
N TRP A 90 -9.89 -15.35 -11.31
CA TRP A 90 -10.05 -14.64 -10.05
C TRP A 90 -9.18 -15.29 -8.97
N SER A 91 -8.05 -14.67 -8.62
CA SER A 91 -7.11 -15.21 -7.62
C SER A 91 -7.65 -15.35 -6.18
N GLY A 92 -8.67 -14.55 -5.81
CA GLY A 92 -9.23 -14.56 -4.45
C GLY A 92 -8.32 -13.96 -3.37
N LYS A 93 -7.16 -13.41 -3.76
CA LYS A 93 -6.15 -12.83 -2.87
C LYS A 93 -6.32 -11.32 -2.63
N ASN A 94 -7.20 -10.69 -3.38
CA ASN A 94 -7.50 -9.25 -3.30
C ASN A 94 -9.01 -9.03 -3.11
N THR A 95 -9.65 -9.84 -2.26
CA THR A 95 -11.05 -9.55 -1.90
C THR A 95 -11.14 -8.24 -1.12
N GLN A 96 -12.31 -7.59 -1.11
CA GLN A 96 -12.53 -6.33 -0.40
C GLN A 96 -12.03 -6.40 1.05
N SER A 97 -12.42 -7.44 1.79
CA SER A 97 -12.02 -7.64 3.18
C SER A 97 -10.50 -7.81 3.35
N GLN A 98 -9.83 -8.51 2.43
CA GLN A 98 -8.39 -8.69 2.47
C GLN A 98 -7.65 -7.37 2.19
N VAL A 99 -8.13 -6.57 1.23
CA VAL A 99 -7.53 -5.26 0.91
C VAL A 99 -7.73 -4.29 2.08
N ILE A 100 -8.92 -4.23 2.69
CA ILE A 100 -9.18 -3.43 3.90
C ILE A 100 -8.21 -3.81 5.02
N ARG A 101 -8.05 -5.11 5.29
CA ARG A 101 -7.11 -5.60 6.32
C ARG A 101 -5.66 -5.21 6.01
N ARG A 102 -5.25 -5.13 4.74
CA ARG A 102 -3.90 -4.68 4.36
C ARG A 102 -3.73 -3.19 4.58
N ILE A 103 -4.75 -2.38 4.25
CA ILE A 103 -4.78 -0.93 4.51
C ILE A 103 -4.65 -0.66 6.01
N GLU A 104 -5.37 -1.37 6.86
CA GLU A 104 -5.32 -1.21 8.32
C GLU A 104 -3.95 -1.54 8.92
N LYS A 105 -3.21 -2.46 8.30
CA LYS A 105 -1.84 -2.82 8.71
C LYS A 105 -0.80 -1.77 8.30
N LEU A 106 -1.11 -0.92 7.31
CA LEU A 106 -0.26 0.20 6.94
C LEU A 106 -0.52 1.35 7.91
N LYS A 107 0.18 1.29 9.05
CA LYS A 107 0.37 2.42 9.96
C LYS A 107 1.48 3.34 9.44
#